data_AF-A0A970R0J1-F1
#
_entry.id   AF-A0A970R0J1-F1
#
_cell.length_a   1.000
_cell.length_b   1.000
_cell.length_c   1.000
_cell.angle_alpha   90.00
_cell.angle_beta   90.00
_cell.angle_gamma   90.00
#
_symmetry.space_group_name_H-M   'P 1'
#
loop_
_entity.id
_entity.type
_entity.pdbx_description
1 polymer ?
#
loop_
_entity_poly.entity_id
_entity_poly.type
_entity_poly.pdbx_seq_one_letter_code
_entity_poly.pdbx_strand_id
1 'polypeptide(L)'
;MLKSKQLIEAVKTVVIVLLFASALFLGGKSGIFDEFLSTVPILAGAGDWISSFADHSESREEPVINNLQLTQAAYPAGIVLTFEDSGHYGVKYSGTELAELYGMVSSLLGESLGSASAPVETDQQQWKAALQAPGIFLQYHTDIPLSVLVRWLGQNMLNVNDHNADRICLAQNENDMVELYYISRGGKYYRCKTAAKLSSVLSSLEIYTPNGAQYAYEFGTGLRKLDPYTVLFRES
;
A
#
# COMPACT_ATOMS: atom_id res chain seq x y z
N MET A 1 -41.82 28.25 48.39
CA MET A 1 -42.10 27.51 47.12
C MET A 1 -41.04 27.68 46.03
N LEU A 2 -39.83 28.22 46.28
CA LEU A 2 -38.80 28.43 45.23
C LEU A 2 -37.68 27.36 45.17
N LYS A 3 -37.45 26.54 46.21
CA LYS A 3 -36.34 25.56 46.23
C LYS A 3 -36.56 24.33 45.34
N SER A 4 -37.79 23.87 45.16
CA SER A 4 -38.07 22.67 44.36
C SER A 4 -37.93 22.90 42.85
N LYS A 5 -38.17 24.13 42.37
CA LYS A 5 -38.05 24.47 40.95
C LYS A 5 -36.58 24.49 40.49
N GLN A 6 -35.68 25.07 41.28
CA GLN A 6 -34.25 25.08 40.97
C GLN A 6 -33.62 23.68 41.02
N LEU A 7 -34.13 22.80 41.90
CA LEU A 7 -33.66 21.43 42.01
C LEU A 7 -34.11 20.59 40.80
N ILE A 8 -35.32 20.83 40.28
CA ILE A 8 -35.82 20.19 39.05
C ILE A 8 -35.03 20.67 37.82
N GLU A 9 -34.69 21.96 37.74
CA GLU A 9 -33.85 22.48 36.65
C GLU A 9 -32.41 21.93 36.72
N ALA A 10 -31.83 21.84 37.91
CA ALA A 10 -30.50 21.26 38.08
C ALA A 10 -30.47 19.78 37.64
N VAL A 11 -31.48 18.99 38.04
CA VAL A 11 -31.58 17.58 37.63
C VAL A 11 -31.75 17.46 36.12
N LYS A 12 -32.58 18.31 35.50
CA LYS A 12 -32.77 18.30 34.04
C LYS A 12 -31.47 18.58 33.30
N THR A 13 -30.69 19.56 33.75
CA THR A 13 -29.38 19.88 33.18
C THR A 13 -28.40 18.73 33.34
N VAL A 14 -28.35 18.11 34.52
CA VAL A 14 -27.48 16.94 34.77
C VAL A 14 -27.87 15.76 33.88
N VAL A 15 -29.16 15.50 33.69
CA VAL A 15 -29.64 14.42 32.80
C VAL A 15 -29.29 14.70 31.34
N ILE A 16 -29.41 15.95 30.88
CA ILE A 16 -29.01 16.32 29.53
C ILE A 16 -27.51 16.11 29.33
N VAL A 17 -26.67 16.59 30.26
CA VAL A 17 -25.21 16.42 30.21
C VAL A 17 -24.84 14.93 30.23
N LEU A 18 -25.50 14.14 31.08
CA LEU A 18 -25.25 12.71 31.20
C LEU A 18 -25.69 11.92 29.97
N LEU A 19 -26.82 12.29 29.35
CA LEU A 19 -27.26 11.74 28.07
C LEU A 19 -26.29 12.10 26.94
N PHE A 20 -25.81 13.35 26.90
CA PHE A 20 -24.85 13.80 25.91
C PHE A 20 -23.50 13.07 26.06
N ALA A 21 -23.01 12.93 27.29
CA ALA A 21 -21.82 12.17 27.60
C ALA A 21 -21.96 10.68 27.24
N SER A 22 -23.14 10.09 27.49
CA SER A 22 -23.43 8.70 27.11
C SER A 22 -23.50 8.52 25.59
N ALA A 23 -24.06 9.50 24.87
CA ALA A 23 -24.10 9.49 23.41
C ALA A 23 -22.70 9.60 22.81
N LEU A 24 -21.84 10.47 23.36
CA LEU A 24 -20.43 10.57 22.95
C LEU A 24 -19.66 9.27 23.24
N PHE A 25 -19.92 8.64 24.39
CA PHE A 25 -19.26 7.40 24.79
C PHE A 25 -19.68 6.19 23.95
N LEU A 26 -20.97 6.04 23.63
CA LEU A 26 -21.44 5.00 22.70
C LEU A 26 -21.05 5.31 21.24
N GLY A 27 -21.04 6.59 20.87
CA GLY A 27 -20.67 7.08 19.55
C GLY A 27 -19.22 6.80 19.17
N GLY A 28 -18.30 7.08 20.09
CA GLY A 28 -16.88 6.78 19.93
C GLY A 28 -16.58 5.29 19.76
N LYS A 29 -17.46 4.40 20.23
CA LYS A 29 -17.27 2.94 20.13
C LYS A 29 -17.87 2.32 18.87
N SER A 30 -18.69 3.06 18.11
CA SER A 30 -19.48 2.50 17.00
C SER A 30 -19.18 3.11 15.63
N GLY A 31 -18.38 4.19 15.55
CA GLY A 31 -18.04 4.86 14.28
C GLY A 31 -19.20 5.67 13.66
N ILE A 32 -20.40 5.62 14.26
CA ILE A 32 -21.61 6.28 13.76
C ILE A 32 -21.55 7.81 13.96
N PHE A 33 -20.68 8.29 14.86
CA PHE A 33 -20.56 9.71 15.19
C PHE A 33 -19.78 10.53 14.15
N ASP A 34 -18.85 9.93 13.41
CA ASP A 34 -18.11 10.62 12.34
C ASP A 34 -19.05 11.08 11.21
N GLU A 35 -20.03 10.23 10.85
CA GLU A 35 -21.02 10.51 9.81
C GLU A 35 -22.04 11.59 10.24
N PHE A 36 -22.37 11.65 11.54
CA PHE A 36 -23.22 12.71 12.09
C PHE A 36 -22.48 14.04 12.22
N LEU A 37 -21.23 14.03 12.68
CA LEU A 37 -20.41 15.23 12.86
C LEU A 37 -20.05 15.88 11.52
N SER A 38 -19.84 15.08 10.46
CA SER A 38 -19.64 15.59 9.10
C SER A 38 -20.88 16.25 8.49
N THR A 39 -22.06 16.00 9.07
CA THR A 39 -23.35 16.51 8.56
C THR A 39 -23.75 17.85 9.21
N VAL A 40 -23.09 18.28 10.29
CA VAL A 40 -23.41 19.52 11.01
C VAL A 40 -22.36 20.60 10.69
N PRO A 41 -22.67 21.59 9.83
CA PRO A 41 -21.67 22.53 9.28
C PRO A 41 -21.04 23.49 10.30
N ILE A 42 -21.61 23.61 11.50
CA ILE A 42 -21.12 24.52 12.55
C ILE A 42 -19.93 23.90 13.33
N LEU A 43 -19.74 22.58 13.26
CA LEU A 43 -18.71 21.87 14.05
C LEU A 43 -17.50 21.39 13.22
N ALA A 44 -17.53 21.56 11.89
CA ALA A 44 -16.44 21.15 10.99
C ALA A 44 -15.10 21.85 11.26
N GLY A 45 -15.09 22.99 11.96
CA GLY A 45 -13.88 23.76 12.27
C GLY A 45 -13.21 23.42 13.63
N ALA A 46 -13.76 22.49 14.41
CA ALA A 46 -13.29 22.17 15.76
C ALA A 46 -12.52 20.84 15.86
N GLY A 47 -12.28 20.14 14.76
CA GLY A 47 -11.70 18.78 14.77
C GLY A 47 -10.23 18.70 15.20
N ASP A 48 -9.47 19.79 15.06
CA ASP A 48 -8.01 19.74 15.17
C ASP A 48 -7.47 19.76 16.62
N TRP A 49 -8.25 20.31 17.56
CA TRP A 49 -7.83 20.39 18.97
C TRP A 49 -8.39 19.25 19.83
N ILE A 50 -9.49 18.61 19.42
CA ILE A 50 -10.16 17.54 20.20
C ILE A 50 -9.44 16.19 20.01
N SER A 51 -8.85 15.94 18.85
CA SER A 51 -8.01 14.77 18.59
C SER A 51 -6.80 14.68 19.54
N SER A 52 -6.30 15.81 20.06
CA SER A 52 -5.17 15.85 21.00
C SER A 52 -5.51 15.37 22.42
N PHE A 53 -6.79 15.37 22.81
CA PHE A 53 -7.22 14.93 24.15
C PHE A 53 -7.60 13.45 24.22
N ALA A 54 -7.83 12.80 23.07
CA ALA A 54 -8.16 11.37 23.00
C ALA A 54 -6.93 10.46 23.18
N ASP A 55 -5.73 11.01 23.15
CA ASP A 55 -4.47 10.23 23.13
C ASP A 55 -3.98 9.81 24.53
N HIS A 56 -4.80 9.93 25.57
CA HIS A 56 -4.48 9.44 26.92
C HIS A 56 -5.63 8.61 27.52
N SER A 57 -5.67 7.31 27.21
CA SER A 57 -6.15 6.32 28.18
C SER A 57 -5.54 4.94 27.93
N GLU A 58 -4.94 4.38 28.98
CA GLU A 58 -4.25 3.10 29.03
C GLU A 58 -5.18 1.88 28.91
N SER A 59 -4.67 0.87 28.21
CA SER A 59 -4.82 -0.58 28.45
C SER A 59 -6.21 -1.25 28.28
N ARG A 60 -6.43 -1.77 27.06
CA ARG A 60 -7.01 -3.10 26.85
C ARG A 60 -6.52 -3.64 25.50
N GLU A 61 -5.70 -4.69 25.54
CA GLU A 61 -5.10 -5.32 24.35
C GLU A 61 -6.18 -6.02 23.51
N GLU A 62 -6.70 -5.31 22.51
CA GLU A 62 -7.11 -5.92 21.25
C GLU A 62 -5.96 -5.73 20.25
N PRO A 63 -5.69 -6.67 19.32
CA PRO A 63 -4.60 -6.51 18.37
C PRO A 63 -4.96 -5.37 17.40
N VAL A 64 -4.58 -4.15 17.77
CA VAL A 64 -4.56 -3.00 16.87
C VAL A 64 -3.47 -3.31 15.87
N ILE A 65 -3.84 -3.87 14.72
CA ILE A 65 -2.93 -3.86 13.58
C ILE A 65 -2.90 -2.40 13.13
N ASN A 66 -1.90 -1.65 13.61
CA ASN A 66 -1.68 -0.27 13.19
C ASN A 66 -1.58 -0.27 11.66
N ASN A 67 -2.24 0.66 10.94
CA ASN A 67 -2.10 0.75 9.48
C ASN A 67 -0.62 0.80 9.04
N LEU A 68 0.23 1.45 9.84
CA LEU A 68 1.68 1.46 9.67
C LEU A 68 2.34 0.07 9.75
N GLN A 69 1.82 -0.84 10.59
CA GLN A 69 2.26 -2.23 10.68
C GLN A 69 1.75 -3.11 9.52
N LEU A 70 0.53 -2.87 8.99
CA LEU A 70 0.09 -3.54 7.75
C LEU A 70 0.98 -3.13 6.56
N THR A 71 1.34 -1.85 6.45
CA THR A 71 2.24 -1.38 5.38
C THR A 71 3.62 -2.04 5.45
N GLN A 72 4.15 -2.29 6.66
CA GLN A 72 5.42 -3.00 6.83
C GLN A 72 5.34 -4.49 6.46
N ALA A 73 4.19 -5.14 6.67
CA ALA A 73 3.99 -6.52 6.22
C ALA A 73 4.02 -6.65 4.68
N ALA A 74 3.71 -5.55 3.98
CA ALA A 74 3.78 -5.45 2.53
C ALA A 74 5.19 -5.12 1.99
N TYR A 75 6.22 -5.04 2.84
CA TYR A 75 7.56 -4.67 2.39
C TYR A 75 8.18 -5.74 1.49
N PRO A 76 8.68 -5.35 0.31
CA PRO A 76 9.41 -6.26 -0.55
C PRO A 76 10.79 -6.59 0.03
N ALA A 77 11.35 -7.70 -0.43
CA ALA A 77 12.76 -8.08 -0.28
C ALA A 77 13.72 -7.13 -1.01
N GLY A 78 13.24 -6.50 -2.08
CA GLY A 78 14.00 -5.62 -2.93
C GLY A 78 13.13 -5.03 -4.02
N ILE A 79 13.57 -3.88 -4.53
CA ILE A 79 12.91 -3.13 -5.59
C ILE A 79 13.95 -2.86 -6.68
N VAL A 80 13.52 -2.96 -7.94
CA VAL A 80 14.29 -2.49 -9.09
C VAL A 80 13.45 -1.51 -9.88
N LEU A 81 14.01 -0.33 -10.13
CA LEU A 81 13.50 0.61 -11.11
C LEU A 81 14.17 0.33 -12.44
N THR A 82 13.39 0.27 -13.51
CA THR A 82 13.88 0.21 -14.89
C THR A 82 13.53 1.53 -15.57
N PHE A 83 14.53 2.17 -16.19
CA PHE A 83 14.38 3.46 -16.88
C PHE A 83 14.21 3.26 -18.40
N GLU A 84 13.94 4.35 -19.14
CA GLU A 84 13.72 4.31 -20.60
C GLU A 84 14.91 3.79 -21.41
N ASP A 85 16.14 3.97 -20.91
CA ASP A 85 17.36 3.46 -21.52
C ASP A 85 17.67 2.00 -21.14
N SER A 86 16.72 1.31 -20.50
CA SER A 86 16.86 -0.03 -19.92
C SER A 86 17.93 -0.13 -18.82
N GLY A 87 18.42 0.99 -18.29
CA GLY A 87 19.23 1.00 -17.07
C GLY A 87 18.39 0.60 -15.86
N HIS A 88 19.04 0.02 -14.84
CA HIS A 88 18.37 -0.37 -13.60
C HIS A 88 18.98 0.31 -12.38
N TYR A 89 18.11 0.75 -11.48
CA TYR A 89 18.46 1.08 -10.10
C TYR A 89 17.84 0.05 -9.18
N GLY A 90 18.66 -0.69 -8.44
CA GLY A 90 18.21 -1.75 -7.54
C GLY A 90 18.51 -1.44 -6.08
N VAL A 91 17.60 -1.80 -5.19
CA VAL A 91 17.81 -1.79 -3.73
C VAL A 91 17.33 -3.13 -3.18
N LYS A 92 18.12 -3.75 -2.31
CA LYS A 92 17.81 -5.06 -1.71
C LYS A 92 18.01 -5.05 -0.21
N TYR A 93 17.26 -5.92 0.46
CA TYR A 93 17.28 -6.18 1.90
C TYR A 93 16.78 -4.99 2.74
N SER A 94 16.46 -5.28 3.99
CA SER A 94 15.88 -4.29 4.90
C SER A 94 16.85 -3.13 5.16
N GLY A 95 16.37 -1.90 5.01
CA GLY A 95 17.12 -0.67 5.26
C GLY A 95 16.30 0.57 4.92
N THR A 96 16.80 1.75 5.29
CA THR A 96 16.14 3.04 5.06
C THR A 96 15.88 3.30 3.58
N GLU A 97 16.85 3.04 2.72
CA GLU A 97 16.76 3.25 1.27
C GLU A 97 15.62 2.43 0.63
N LEU A 98 15.46 1.16 1.06
CA LEU A 98 14.37 0.30 0.58
C LEU A 98 13.01 0.80 1.08
N ALA A 99 12.93 1.24 2.34
CA ALA A 99 11.70 1.76 2.93
C ALA A 99 11.25 3.07 2.27
N GLU A 100 12.19 3.97 1.99
CA GLU A 100 11.95 5.23 1.26
C GLU A 100 11.47 4.96 -0.16
N LEU A 101 12.19 4.10 -0.90
CA LEU A 101 11.80 3.73 -2.26
C LEU A 101 10.43 3.05 -2.29
N TYR A 102 10.16 2.14 -1.35
CA TYR A 102 8.83 1.53 -1.22
C TYR A 102 7.74 2.55 -0.92
N GLY A 103 8.01 3.52 -0.04
CA GLY A 103 7.10 4.62 0.26
C GLY A 103 6.68 5.38 -0.99
N MET A 104 7.60 5.61 -1.93
CA MET A 104 7.34 6.29 -3.19
C MET A 104 6.52 5.46 -4.20
N VAL A 105 6.72 4.14 -4.26
CA VAL A 105 6.08 3.28 -5.28
C VAL A 105 4.82 2.54 -4.78
N SER A 106 4.59 2.50 -3.46
CA SER A 106 3.50 1.71 -2.85
C SER A 106 2.11 2.15 -3.30
N SER A 107 1.90 3.44 -3.56
CA SER A 107 0.63 3.97 -4.08
C SER A 107 0.32 3.42 -5.47
N LEU A 108 1.30 3.44 -6.38
CA LEU A 108 1.17 2.89 -7.73
C LEU A 108 0.93 1.38 -7.69
N LEU A 109 1.61 0.65 -6.80
CA LEU A 109 1.37 -0.78 -6.59
C LEU A 109 -0.07 -1.04 -6.15
N GLY A 110 -0.57 -0.27 -5.18
CA GLY A 110 -1.94 -0.37 -4.68
C GLY A 110 -2.95 -0.11 -5.79
N GLU A 111 -2.78 0.98 -6.54
CA GLU A 111 -3.65 1.35 -7.66
C GLU A 111 -3.64 0.28 -8.77
N SER A 112 -2.46 -0.23 -9.12
CA SER A 112 -2.29 -1.26 -10.15
C SER A 112 -2.99 -2.56 -9.77
N LEU A 113 -2.85 -2.99 -8.51
CA LEU A 113 -3.51 -4.20 -8.01
C LEU A 113 -5.02 -4.00 -7.81
N GLY A 114 -5.46 -2.83 -7.33
CA GLY A 114 -6.86 -2.52 -7.10
C GLY A 114 -7.67 -2.39 -8.40
N SER A 115 -7.04 -1.89 -9.47
CA SER A 115 -7.63 -1.74 -10.80
C SER A 115 -7.33 -2.88 -11.76
N ALA A 116 -6.64 -3.93 -11.31
CA ALA A 116 -6.23 -5.05 -12.15
C ALA A 116 -7.44 -5.76 -12.79
N SER A 117 -7.36 -5.99 -14.10
CA SER A 117 -8.28 -6.88 -14.81
C SER A 117 -8.12 -8.34 -14.36
N ALA A 118 -9.00 -9.22 -14.84
CA ALA A 118 -8.81 -10.65 -14.69
C ALA A 118 -7.41 -11.08 -15.19
N PRO A 119 -6.67 -11.90 -14.42
CA PRO A 119 -5.37 -12.42 -14.83
C PRO A 119 -5.43 -13.24 -16.11
N VAL A 120 -4.47 -13.00 -16.99
CA VAL A 120 -4.23 -13.80 -18.19
C VAL A 120 -2.87 -14.45 -18.07
N GLU A 121 -2.79 -15.78 -18.23
CA GLU A 121 -1.51 -16.50 -18.25
C GLU A 121 -0.68 -16.02 -19.45
N THR A 122 0.61 -15.78 -19.21
CA THR A 122 1.58 -15.31 -20.20
C THR A 122 2.84 -16.17 -20.16
N ASP A 123 3.81 -15.86 -21.02
CA ASP A 123 5.06 -16.58 -21.15
C ASP A 123 6.25 -15.82 -20.55
N GLN A 124 7.37 -16.53 -20.45
CA GLN A 124 8.62 -15.99 -19.94
C GLN A 124 9.17 -14.84 -20.79
N GLN A 125 8.89 -14.83 -22.10
CA GLN A 125 9.40 -13.82 -23.01
C GLN A 125 8.71 -12.47 -22.74
N GLN A 126 7.38 -12.47 -22.58
CA GLN A 126 6.62 -11.28 -22.22
C GLN A 126 6.99 -10.78 -20.83
N TRP A 127 7.17 -11.67 -19.86
CA TRP A 127 7.67 -11.31 -18.53
C TRP A 127 9.04 -10.60 -18.60
N LYS A 128 10.00 -11.15 -19.37
CA LYS A 128 11.30 -10.51 -19.54
C LYS A 128 11.21 -9.17 -20.26
N ALA A 129 10.32 -9.04 -21.26
CA ALA A 129 10.08 -7.76 -21.92
C ALA A 129 9.54 -6.72 -20.92
N ALA A 130 8.63 -7.11 -20.02
CA ALA A 130 8.13 -6.24 -18.95
C ALA A 130 9.24 -5.77 -18.01
N LEU A 131 10.20 -6.65 -17.64
CA LEU A 131 11.37 -6.28 -16.83
C LEU A 131 12.38 -5.35 -17.53
N GLN A 132 12.25 -5.14 -18.85
CA GLN A 132 13.12 -4.24 -19.63
C GLN A 132 12.41 -2.94 -20.01
N ALA A 133 11.08 -2.91 -19.88
CA ALA A 133 10.29 -1.71 -20.07
C ALA A 133 10.43 -0.77 -18.84
N PRO A 134 10.22 0.54 -19.01
CA PRO A 134 10.16 1.46 -17.89
C PRO A 134 9.17 0.99 -16.84
N GLY A 135 9.58 0.93 -15.58
CA GLY A 135 8.73 0.30 -14.58
C GLY A 135 9.40 -0.01 -13.26
N ILE A 136 8.64 -0.73 -12.43
CA ILE A 136 9.03 -1.09 -11.06
C ILE A 136 8.86 -2.60 -10.91
N PHE A 137 9.94 -3.27 -10.51
CA PHE A 137 9.94 -4.67 -10.11
C PHE A 137 10.06 -4.77 -8.59
N LEU A 138 9.19 -5.56 -7.96
CA LEU A 138 9.21 -5.86 -6.54
C LEU A 138 9.38 -7.37 -6.35
N GLN A 139 10.36 -7.74 -5.53
CA GLN A 139 10.59 -9.12 -5.12
C GLN A 139 10.19 -9.30 -3.66
N TYR A 140 9.53 -10.39 -3.33
CA TYR A 140 9.17 -10.81 -1.97
C TYR A 140 9.92 -12.08 -1.56
N HIS A 141 10.08 -12.30 -0.25
CA HIS A 141 10.78 -13.50 0.26
C HIS A 141 9.94 -14.78 0.10
N THR A 142 8.63 -14.62 0.13
CA THR A 142 7.65 -15.71 0.05
C THR A 142 6.51 -15.28 -0.85
N ASP A 143 5.78 -16.26 -1.39
CA ASP A 143 4.51 -16.00 -2.05
C ASP A 143 3.56 -15.26 -1.11
N ILE A 144 3.13 -14.06 -1.50
CA ILE A 144 2.15 -13.26 -0.76
C ILE A 144 0.80 -13.38 -1.47
N PRO A 145 -0.30 -13.70 -0.75
CA PRO A 145 -1.64 -13.60 -1.32
C PRO A 145 -1.90 -12.18 -1.78
N LEU A 146 -2.20 -11.99 -3.07
CA LEU A 146 -2.40 -10.66 -3.61
C LEU A 146 -3.54 -9.95 -2.87
N SER A 147 -4.60 -10.68 -2.51
CA SER A 147 -5.76 -10.15 -1.77
C SER A 147 -5.38 -9.49 -0.46
N VAL A 148 -4.39 -10.05 0.23
CA VAL A 148 -3.83 -9.49 1.46
C VAL A 148 -3.00 -8.24 1.16
N LEU A 149 -2.14 -8.31 0.13
CA LEU A 149 -1.29 -7.19 -0.29
C LEU A 149 -2.10 -5.93 -0.64
N VAL A 150 -3.19 -6.07 -1.39
CA VAL A 150 -4.08 -4.93 -1.73
C VAL A 150 -4.72 -4.30 -0.50
N ARG A 151 -5.15 -5.14 0.45
CA ARG A 151 -5.75 -4.66 1.69
C ARG A 151 -4.72 -3.93 2.57
N TRP A 152 -3.48 -4.40 2.60
CA TRP A 152 -2.37 -3.70 3.27
C TRP A 152 -2.04 -2.34 2.65
N LEU A 153 -2.31 -2.19 1.35
CA LEU A 153 -2.17 -0.93 0.62
C LEU A 153 -3.40 -0.02 0.72
N GLY A 154 -4.39 -0.38 1.56
CA GLY A 154 -5.60 0.41 1.77
C GLY A 154 -6.56 0.41 0.58
N GLN A 155 -6.40 -0.52 -0.35
CA GLN A 155 -7.22 -0.64 -1.56
C GLN A 155 -8.23 -1.80 -1.42
N ASN A 156 -9.25 -1.78 -2.28
CA ASN A 156 -10.18 -2.90 -2.43
C ASN A 156 -9.93 -3.58 -3.78
N MET A 157 -10.11 -4.90 -3.79
CA MET A 157 -9.67 -5.74 -4.90
C MET A 157 -10.85 -6.22 -5.76
N LEU A 158 -10.66 -6.25 -7.08
CA LEU A 158 -11.70 -6.65 -8.03
C LEU A 158 -11.51 -8.07 -8.59
N ASN A 159 -10.33 -8.44 -9.10
CA ASN A 159 -10.19 -9.63 -9.95
C ASN A 159 -9.03 -10.61 -9.63
N VAL A 160 -8.12 -10.31 -8.69
CA VAL A 160 -6.89 -11.12 -8.46
C VAL A 160 -6.84 -11.85 -7.11
N ASN A 161 -8.01 -12.07 -6.50
CA ASN A 161 -8.15 -12.49 -5.09
C ASN A 161 -7.51 -13.84 -4.73
N ASP A 162 -7.48 -14.78 -5.68
CA ASP A 162 -7.04 -16.17 -5.46
C ASP A 162 -5.59 -16.42 -5.88
N HIS A 163 -4.86 -15.37 -6.27
CA HIS A 163 -3.47 -15.47 -6.71
C HIS A 163 -2.50 -15.10 -5.60
N ASN A 164 -1.32 -15.72 -5.65
CA ASN A 164 -0.17 -15.34 -4.83
C ASN A 164 0.95 -14.88 -5.75
N ALA A 165 1.86 -14.05 -5.24
CA ALA A 165 3.06 -13.68 -5.97
C ALA A 165 4.28 -13.54 -5.05
N ASP A 166 5.42 -14.02 -5.51
CA ASP A 166 6.74 -13.71 -4.93
C ASP A 166 7.48 -12.62 -5.72
N ARG A 167 6.99 -12.30 -6.92
CA ARG A 167 7.57 -11.31 -7.83
C ARG A 167 6.46 -10.59 -8.56
N ILE A 168 6.52 -9.27 -8.53
CA ILE A 168 5.57 -8.37 -9.17
C ILE A 168 6.36 -7.38 -10.05
N CYS A 169 5.88 -7.11 -11.25
CA CYS A 169 6.43 -6.09 -12.14
C CYS A 169 5.29 -5.18 -12.61
N LEU A 170 5.49 -3.88 -12.46
CA LEU A 170 4.64 -2.82 -12.96
C LEU A 170 5.36 -2.21 -14.17
N ALA A 171 4.99 -2.61 -15.37
CA ALA A 171 5.68 -2.21 -16.59
C ALA A 171 4.81 -1.21 -17.37
N GLN A 172 5.41 -0.11 -17.79
CA GLN A 172 4.77 0.86 -18.67
C GLN A 172 4.57 0.24 -20.06
N ASN A 173 3.37 0.40 -20.62
CA ASN A 173 3.09 0.10 -22.01
C ASN A 173 3.22 1.34 -22.90
N GLU A 174 3.02 1.15 -24.21
CA GLU A 174 3.14 2.21 -25.22
C GLU A 174 2.22 3.43 -25.01
N ASN A 175 1.19 3.33 -24.15
CA ASN A 175 0.22 4.39 -23.88
C ASN A 175 0.39 5.05 -22.49
N ASP A 176 1.57 4.94 -21.86
CA ASP A 176 1.85 5.40 -20.47
C ASP A 176 1.02 4.69 -19.38
N MET A 177 0.29 3.64 -19.73
CA MET A 177 -0.48 2.84 -18.78
C MET A 177 0.41 1.73 -18.21
N VAL A 178 0.20 1.42 -16.94
CA VAL A 178 0.91 0.31 -16.28
C VAL A 178 0.19 -1.01 -16.57
N GLU A 179 0.94 -2.00 -17.00
CA GLU A 179 0.54 -3.40 -16.97
C GLU A 179 1.16 -4.09 -15.76
N LEU A 180 0.33 -4.81 -15.02
CA LEU A 180 0.75 -5.60 -13.88
C LEU A 180 1.13 -7.00 -14.37
N TYR A 181 2.36 -7.41 -14.08
CA TYR A 181 2.84 -8.76 -14.26
C TYR A 181 3.20 -9.36 -12.92
N TYR A 182 3.02 -10.67 -12.77
CA TYR A 182 3.50 -11.38 -11.58
C TYR A 182 3.80 -12.85 -11.86
N ILE A 183 4.63 -13.44 -11.01
CA ILE A 183 4.89 -14.88 -11.01
C ILE A 183 4.18 -15.48 -9.80
N SER A 184 3.35 -16.49 -10.05
CA SER A 184 2.66 -17.24 -9.00
C SER A 184 3.44 -18.49 -8.59
N ARG A 185 3.11 -19.02 -7.40
CA ARG A 185 3.56 -20.32 -6.91
C ARG A 185 3.39 -21.39 -7.99
N GLY A 186 4.51 -21.94 -8.46
CA GLY A 186 4.56 -22.88 -9.59
C GLY A 186 5.27 -22.35 -10.84
N GLY A 187 5.75 -21.10 -10.81
CA GLY A 187 6.58 -20.52 -11.88
C GLY A 187 5.81 -20.10 -13.13
N LYS A 188 4.49 -19.95 -13.00
CA LYS A 188 3.62 -19.44 -14.06
C LYS A 188 3.61 -17.92 -14.05
N TYR A 189 3.61 -17.33 -15.25
CA TYR A 189 3.58 -15.89 -15.46
C TYR A 189 2.13 -15.45 -15.71
N TYR A 190 1.74 -14.34 -15.11
CA TYR A 190 0.44 -13.73 -15.31
C TYR A 190 0.58 -12.26 -15.66
N ARG A 191 -0.41 -11.75 -16.39
CA ARG A 191 -0.54 -10.34 -16.75
C ARG A 191 -1.96 -9.84 -16.52
N CYS A 192 -2.08 -8.62 -16.03
CA CYS A 192 -3.32 -7.87 -15.92
C CYS A 192 -3.17 -6.48 -16.56
N LYS A 193 -4.22 -6.01 -17.21
CA LYS A 193 -4.35 -4.59 -17.54
C LYS A 193 -4.72 -3.83 -16.27
N THR A 194 -4.28 -2.58 -16.14
CA THR A 194 -4.62 -1.72 -15.00
C THR A 194 -5.08 -0.34 -15.49
N ALA A 195 -5.64 0.46 -14.58
CA ALA A 195 -5.96 1.86 -14.83
C ALA A 195 -4.83 2.82 -14.39
N ALA A 196 -3.78 2.29 -13.77
CA ALA A 196 -2.68 3.07 -13.23
C ALA A 196 -1.75 3.60 -14.32
N LYS A 197 -1.06 4.71 -14.03
CA LYS A 197 -0.09 5.33 -14.92
C LYS A 197 1.26 5.48 -14.23
N LEU A 198 2.35 5.18 -14.93
CA LEU A 198 3.68 5.30 -14.34
C LEU A 198 4.01 6.76 -14.02
N SER A 199 3.49 7.69 -14.84
CA SER A 199 3.61 9.13 -14.65
C SER A 199 3.11 9.66 -13.29
N SER A 200 2.31 8.90 -12.53
CA SER A 200 1.88 9.29 -11.18
C SER A 200 3.02 9.32 -10.15
N VAL A 201 4.11 8.58 -10.38
CA VAL A 201 5.27 8.48 -9.47
C VAL A 201 6.59 8.96 -10.07
N LEU A 202 6.65 9.24 -11.38
CA LEU A 202 7.90 9.57 -12.09
C LEU A 202 8.70 10.71 -11.42
N SER A 203 8.03 11.80 -11.04
CA SER A 203 8.70 12.95 -10.41
C SER A 203 9.39 12.61 -9.09
N SER A 204 8.86 11.63 -8.34
CA SER A 204 9.49 11.14 -7.10
C SER A 204 10.70 10.25 -7.39
N LEU A 205 10.76 9.65 -8.58
CA LEU A 205 11.80 8.72 -8.99
C LEU A 205 12.97 9.40 -9.75
N GLU A 206 12.82 10.66 -10.16
CA GLU A 206 13.86 11.42 -10.91
C GLU A 206 15.20 11.55 -10.16
N ILE A 207 15.21 11.41 -8.84
CA ILE A 207 16.43 11.44 -8.02
C ILE A 207 17.31 10.19 -8.19
N TYR A 208 16.77 9.12 -8.77
CA TYR A 208 17.47 7.86 -8.95
C TYR A 208 18.08 7.76 -10.34
N THR A 209 19.29 7.18 -10.40
CA THR A 209 19.99 6.87 -11.65
C THR A 209 20.51 5.44 -11.59
N PRO A 210 20.72 4.75 -12.72
CA PRO A 210 21.19 3.37 -12.71
C PRO A 210 22.42 3.15 -11.82
N ASN A 211 22.34 2.21 -10.87
CA ASN A 211 23.41 1.94 -9.89
C ASN A 211 24.18 0.63 -10.16
N GLY A 212 24.14 0.15 -11.39
CA GLY A 212 24.80 -1.11 -11.78
C GLY A 212 24.01 -2.37 -11.39
N ALA A 213 22.75 -2.22 -10.96
CA ALA A 213 21.84 -3.34 -10.80
C ALA A 213 21.60 -4.04 -12.15
N GLN A 214 21.61 -5.37 -12.15
CA GLN A 214 21.34 -6.20 -13.33
C GLN A 214 20.68 -7.52 -12.89
N TYR A 215 19.78 -8.03 -13.71
CA TYR A 215 19.19 -9.35 -13.50
C TYR A 215 20.18 -10.45 -13.90
N ALA A 216 20.18 -11.58 -13.20
CA ALA A 216 21.10 -12.69 -13.48
C ALA A 216 21.02 -13.21 -14.93
N TYR A 217 19.83 -13.17 -15.56
CA TYR A 217 19.66 -13.58 -16.96
C TYR A 217 20.37 -12.64 -17.97
N GLU A 218 20.68 -11.40 -17.59
CA GLU A 218 21.36 -10.42 -18.45
C GLU A 218 22.86 -10.72 -18.58
N PHE A 219 23.44 -11.51 -17.66
CA PHE A 219 24.84 -11.94 -17.69
C PHE A 219 25.08 -13.18 -18.58
N GLY A 220 24.13 -13.53 -19.45
CA GLY A 220 24.24 -14.66 -20.37
C GLY A 220 24.31 -16.02 -19.64
N THR A 221 25.20 -16.91 -20.07
CA THR A 221 25.24 -18.29 -19.56
C THR A 221 26.04 -18.46 -18.27
N GLY A 222 26.73 -17.42 -17.79
CA GLY A 222 27.65 -17.51 -16.65
C GLY A 222 26.97 -17.80 -15.31
N LEU A 223 25.69 -17.45 -15.17
CA LEU A 223 24.96 -17.49 -13.89
C LEU A 223 23.74 -18.41 -13.89
N ARG A 224 23.72 -19.45 -14.75
CA ARG A 224 22.59 -20.39 -14.89
C ARG A 224 22.18 -21.14 -13.60
N LYS A 225 23.02 -21.16 -12.58
CA LYS A 225 22.71 -21.76 -11.26
C LYS A 225 21.90 -20.83 -10.36
N LEU A 226 21.89 -19.53 -10.65
CA LEU A 226 21.08 -18.57 -9.94
C LEU A 226 19.67 -18.53 -10.54
N ASP A 227 18.69 -18.19 -9.70
CA ASP A 227 17.39 -17.81 -10.20
C ASP A 227 17.55 -16.64 -11.19
N PRO A 228 16.98 -16.72 -12.41
CA PRO A 228 17.25 -15.78 -13.49
C PRO A 228 16.89 -14.33 -13.13
N TYR A 229 15.94 -14.12 -12.21
CA TYR A 229 15.46 -12.81 -11.80
C TYR A 229 16.15 -12.29 -10.53
N THR A 230 17.19 -13.00 -10.06
CA THR A 230 18.06 -12.50 -9.00
C THR A 230 18.74 -11.22 -9.47
N VAL A 231 18.57 -10.15 -8.70
CA VAL A 231 19.25 -8.89 -8.94
C VAL A 231 20.64 -8.91 -8.30
N LEU A 232 21.63 -8.54 -9.10
CA LEU A 232 23.05 -8.47 -8.78
C LEU A 232 23.56 -7.06 -9.06
N PHE A 233 24.59 -6.64 -8.34
CA PHE A 233 25.23 -5.34 -8.52
C PHE A 233 26.59 -5.56 -9.16
N ARG A 234 26.86 -4.86 -10.27
CA ARG A 234 28.19 -4.89 -10.88
C ARG A 234 29.17 -4.14 -9.96
N GLU A 235 30.28 -4.78 -9.62
CA GLU A 235 31.40 -4.10 -8.96
C GLU A 235 31.99 -3.06 -9.92
N SER A 236 32.12 -1.82 -9.46
CA SER A 236 32.72 -0.70 -10.19
C SER A 236 34.24 -0.79 -10.25
#